data_AF-A0A5N6FUL3-F1
#
_entry.id   AF-A0A5N6FUL3-F1
#
_cell.length_a   1.000
_cell.length_b   1.000
_cell.length_c   1.000
_cell.angle_alpha   90.00
_cell.angle_beta   90.00
_cell.angle_gamma   90.00
#
_symmetry.space_group_name_H-M   'P 1'
#
loop_
_entity.id
_entity.type
_entity.pdbx_description
1 polymer ?
#
loop_
_entity_poly.entity_id
_entity_poly.type
_entity_poly.pdbx_seq_one_letter_code
_entity_poly.pdbx_strand_id
1 'polypeptide(L)'
;MAYDCYCAICGVGFSGMHIESPSETAIERRRRWIEKRCRALEAGQDISQIPAEENDAPVRSYDPRLVDTDNISWLFKAYCLGSNPPAPGTSGTNKAFISGPGYYADIGELVVKPGKDLYQPSSRKTYMCYDEGTEEASGPVLPFHWSCFEILTRALTDATEIENINLDALYSVMSALTNHSSLHVNYGDDISRSQGRYWECVPGAEYCAKCPTDTPMVDELFQNLTTDSKFKYRSEAGFEPQDPCPSDPFGHLPMEIAQYICMFLPGDSVNALAQASPSVQVIAKDNSFWKRFMRWDMPWFWELQTLQKQNDVDYRELYMWLNKMTTPRYGMDDLKLMGVANRRRIWGVCEQLASRYNKTTRRTPVEAMKWGRD
;
A
#
# COMPACT_ATOMS: atom_id res chain seq x y z
N MET A 1 23.71 -18.57 -8.17
CA MET A 1 23.15 -17.69 -9.23
C MET A 1 22.82 -16.37 -8.57
N ALA A 2 23.19 -15.25 -9.17
CA ALA A 2 22.92 -13.92 -8.62
C ALA A 2 21.49 -13.47 -8.90
N TYR A 3 20.81 -12.96 -7.88
CA TYR A 3 19.45 -12.41 -7.92
C TYR A 3 19.44 -11.01 -7.32
N ASP A 4 18.56 -10.14 -7.84
CA ASP A 4 18.22 -8.90 -7.16
C ASP A 4 17.54 -9.18 -5.81
N CYS A 5 17.66 -8.24 -4.86
CA CYS A 5 16.82 -8.23 -3.66
C CYS A 5 15.74 -7.15 -3.79
N TYR A 6 14.58 -7.43 -3.21
CA TYR A 6 13.41 -6.57 -3.28
C TYR A 6 13.12 -5.93 -1.93
N CYS A 7 12.43 -4.81 -1.89
CA CYS A 7 12.00 -4.20 -0.64
C CYS A 7 11.07 -5.15 0.13
N ALA A 8 11.39 -5.41 1.40
CA ALA A 8 10.63 -6.32 2.26
C ALA A 8 9.17 -5.89 2.45
N ILE A 9 8.87 -4.60 2.27
CA ILE A 9 7.54 -4.02 2.51
C ILE A 9 6.74 -3.86 1.23
N CYS A 10 7.32 -3.28 0.17
CA CYS A 10 6.58 -3.01 -1.07
C CYS A 10 6.87 -4.02 -2.20
N GLY A 11 7.90 -4.84 -2.08
CA GLY A 11 8.33 -5.83 -3.07
C GLY A 11 9.00 -5.23 -4.31
N VAL A 12 9.16 -3.91 -4.38
CA VAL A 12 9.81 -3.23 -5.51
C VAL A 12 11.33 -3.32 -5.39
N GLY A 13 12.03 -3.47 -6.52
CA GLY A 13 13.50 -3.46 -6.58
C GLY A 13 14.14 -2.11 -6.26
N PHE A 14 15.45 -2.15 -6.03
CA PHE A 14 16.27 -0.96 -5.74
C PHE A 14 17.09 -0.48 -6.95
N SER A 15 16.95 -1.17 -8.08
CA SER A 15 17.67 -0.95 -9.33
C SER A 15 16.79 -1.40 -10.51
N GLY A 16 17.31 -1.33 -11.74
CA GLY A 16 16.62 -1.88 -12.92
C GLY A 16 15.42 -1.06 -13.41
N MET A 17 15.15 0.11 -12.84
CA MET A 17 14.07 0.99 -13.29
C MET A 17 14.46 1.67 -14.59
N HIS A 18 13.93 1.18 -15.71
CA HIS A 18 14.16 1.74 -17.04
C HIS A 18 12.98 2.61 -17.47
N ILE A 19 13.23 3.87 -17.81
CA ILE A 19 12.24 4.77 -18.42
C ILE A 19 12.57 4.90 -19.90
N GLU A 20 11.58 4.70 -20.77
CA GLU A 20 11.78 4.80 -22.21
C GLU A 20 12.00 6.25 -22.64
N SER A 21 12.78 6.47 -23.71
CA SER A 21 12.86 7.79 -24.32
C SER A 21 11.51 8.17 -24.96
N PRO A 22 11.05 9.43 -24.85
CA PRO A 22 9.81 9.86 -25.46
C PRO A 22 9.82 9.65 -26.98
N SER A 23 8.86 8.86 -27.48
CA SER A 23 8.69 8.58 -28.90
C SER A 23 7.23 8.22 -29.19
N GLU A 24 6.62 8.84 -30.21
CA GLU A 24 5.23 8.57 -30.59
C GLU A 24 5.01 7.09 -30.94
N THR A 25 5.96 6.48 -31.66
CA THR A 25 5.88 5.06 -32.02
C THR A 25 5.95 4.16 -30.80
N ALA A 26 6.79 4.51 -29.81
CA ALA A 26 6.91 3.75 -28.57
C ALA A 26 5.65 3.87 -27.69
N ILE A 27 5.10 5.09 -27.61
CA ILE A 27 3.86 5.39 -26.88
C ILE A 27 2.69 4.59 -27.48
N GLU A 28 2.52 4.61 -28.80
CA GLU A 28 1.43 3.90 -29.47
C GLU A 28 1.56 2.38 -29.31
N ARG A 29 2.77 1.83 -29.44
CA ARG A 29 3.05 0.41 -29.18
C ARG A 29 2.66 0.02 -27.75
N ARG A 30 3.09 0.80 -26.76
CA ARG A 30 2.74 0.59 -25.34
C ARG A 30 1.24 0.65 -25.12
N ARG A 31 0.56 1.65 -25.68
CA ARG A 31 -0.89 1.80 -25.55
C ARG A 31 -1.63 0.57 -26.05
N ARG A 32 -1.29 0.07 -27.24
CA ARG A 32 -1.87 -1.17 -27.79
C ARG A 32 -1.58 -2.38 -26.91
N TRP A 33 -0.36 -2.48 -26.39
CA TRP A 33 0.05 -3.57 -25.50
C TRP A 33 -0.74 -3.57 -24.19
N ILE A 34 -0.90 -2.40 -23.55
CA ILE A 34 -1.71 -2.24 -22.34
C ILE A 34 -3.18 -2.53 -22.65
N GLU A 35 -3.76 -1.95 -23.70
CA GLU A 35 -5.17 -2.17 -24.09
C GLU A 35 -5.48 -3.66 -24.33
N LYS A 36 -4.59 -4.38 -25.01
CA LYS A 36 -4.72 -5.83 -25.25
C LYS A 36 -4.76 -6.62 -23.94
N ARG A 37 -3.89 -6.28 -22.98
CA ARG A 37 -3.80 -6.96 -21.67
C ARG A 37 -4.94 -6.58 -20.75
N CYS A 38 -5.41 -5.33 -20.77
CA CYS A 38 -6.62 -4.92 -20.06
C CYS A 38 -7.84 -5.74 -20.52
N ARG A 39 -8.06 -5.88 -21.82
CA ARG A 39 -9.18 -6.69 -22.37
C ARG A 39 -9.09 -8.16 -21.94
N ALA A 40 -7.89 -8.70 -21.85
CA ALA A 40 -7.69 -10.07 -21.40
C ALA A 40 -7.98 -10.24 -19.91
N LEU A 41 -7.58 -9.28 -19.06
CA LEU A 41 -7.97 -9.27 -17.64
C LEU A 41 -9.48 -9.18 -17.47
N GLU A 42 -10.14 -8.32 -18.24
CA GLU A 42 -11.62 -8.20 -18.25
C GLU A 42 -12.30 -9.50 -18.67
N ALA A 43 -11.66 -10.29 -19.54
CA ALA A 43 -12.13 -11.61 -19.95
C ALA A 43 -11.74 -12.74 -18.98
N GLY A 44 -11.09 -12.44 -17.85
CA GLY A 44 -10.64 -13.43 -16.86
C GLY A 44 -9.45 -14.27 -17.32
N GLN A 45 -8.69 -13.81 -18.31
CA GLN A 45 -7.51 -14.50 -18.84
C GLN A 45 -6.24 -14.09 -18.08
N ASP A 46 -5.28 -15.01 -17.96
CA ASP A 46 -3.97 -14.67 -17.41
C ASP A 46 -3.12 -13.94 -18.45
N ILE A 47 -2.77 -12.70 -18.14
CA ILE A 47 -1.92 -11.87 -19.01
C ILE A 47 -0.49 -12.43 -19.18
N SER A 48 -0.03 -13.34 -18.32
CA SER A 48 1.27 -14.02 -18.49
C SER A 48 1.29 -14.91 -19.73
N GLN A 49 0.12 -15.39 -20.17
CA GLN A 49 -0.05 -16.30 -21.29
C GLN A 49 -0.35 -15.57 -22.61
N ILE A 50 -0.44 -14.23 -22.59
CA ILE A 50 -0.71 -13.46 -23.81
C ILE A 50 0.59 -13.38 -24.62
N PRO A 51 0.63 -13.97 -25.83
CA PRO A 51 1.83 -13.96 -26.66
C PRO A 51 2.22 -12.51 -26.99
N ALA A 52 3.50 -12.20 -26.84
CA ALA A 52 4.10 -11.09 -27.57
C ALA A 52 3.96 -11.42 -29.07
N GLU A 53 3.49 -10.48 -29.88
CA GLU A 53 3.43 -10.69 -31.34
C GLU A 53 4.86 -10.85 -31.86
N GLU A 54 5.09 -11.73 -32.84
CA GLU A 54 6.44 -12.13 -33.32
C GLU A 54 7.34 -10.94 -33.74
N ASN A 55 6.77 -9.77 -34.03
CA ASN A 55 7.47 -8.56 -34.42
C ASN A 55 7.52 -7.45 -33.34
N ASP A 56 6.89 -7.64 -32.18
CA ASP A 56 6.90 -6.66 -31.09
C ASP A 56 8.00 -7.00 -30.09
N ALA A 57 9.11 -6.24 -30.14
CA ALA A 57 10.09 -6.28 -29.06
C ALA A 57 9.39 -6.00 -27.72
N PRO A 58 9.61 -6.83 -26.68
CA PRO A 58 8.92 -6.68 -25.42
C PRO A 58 9.23 -5.31 -24.82
N VAL A 59 8.19 -4.54 -24.50
CA VAL A 59 8.34 -3.25 -23.83
C VAL A 59 8.69 -3.52 -22.36
N ARG A 60 9.95 -3.33 -22.00
CA ARG A 60 10.51 -3.58 -20.66
C ARG A 60 10.94 -2.29 -19.96
N SER A 61 10.13 -1.26 -20.10
CA SER A 61 10.41 0.10 -19.66
C SER A 61 9.12 0.75 -19.19
N TYR A 62 9.21 1.77 -18.36
CA TYR A 62 8.07 2.59 -17.95
C TYR A 62 7.81 3.76 -18.91
N ASP A 63 6.56 4.25 -18.91
CA ASP A 63 6.12 5.36 -19.74
C ASP A 63 6.68 6.70 -19.19
N PRO A 64 7.48 7.45 -19.96
CA PRO A 64 8.04 8.74 -19.52
C PRO A 64 6.99 9.82 -19.25
N ARG A 65 5.73 9.64 -19.68
CA ARG A 65 4.62 10.54 -19.34
C ARG A 65 4.04 10.26 -17.96
N LEU A 66 4.21 9.03 -17.47
CA LEU A 66 3.71 8.59 -16.18
C LEU A 66 4.77 8.70 -15.11
N VAL A 67 6.02 8.30 -15.39
CA VAL A 67 7.13 8.33 -14.44
C VAL A 67 8.37 9.00 -15.05
N ASP A 68 9.19 9.61 -14.21
CA ASP A 68 10.42 10.32 -14.55
C ASP A 68 11.47 10.00 -13.49
N THR A 69 12.74 10.32 -13.76
CA THR A 69 13.85 9.97 -12.87
C THR A 69 13.70 10.58 -11.47
N ASP A 70 13.13 11.78 -11.35
CA ASP A 70 12.97 12.45 -10.06
C ASP A 70 11.91 11.73 -9.22
N ASN A 71 10.78 11.36 -9.84
CA ASN A 71 9.66 10.73 -9.14
C ASN A 71 9.87 9.24 -8.78
N ILE A 72 10.84 8.56 -9.40
CA ILE A 72 11.27 7.21 -9.01
C ILE A 72 12.56 7.19 -8.20
N SER A 73 13.21 8.33 -7.97
CA SER A 73 14.52 8.42 -7.29
C SER A 73 14.53 7.78 -5.90
N TRP A 74 13.38 7.80 -5.22
CA TRP A 74 13.18 7.16 -3.91
C TRP A 74 13.45 5.66 -3.92
N LEU A 75 13.27 4.97 -5.06
CA LEU A 75 13.48 3.54 -5.20
C LEU A 75 14.94 3.13 -5.05
N PHE A 76 15.87 4.01 -5.40
CA PHE A 76 17.31 3.73 -5.34
C PHE A 76 17.92 3.93 -3.95
N LYS A 77 17.16 4.58 -3.05
CA LYS A 77 17.58 4.80 -1.66
C LYS A 77 17.08 3.67 -0.79
N ALA A 78 18.01 2.98 -0.16
CA ALA A 78 17.72 1.77 0.59
C ALA A 78 18.15 1.89 2.06
N TYR A 79 17.41 1.19 2.91
CA TYR A 79 17.65 1.05 4.34
C TYR A 79 17.46 -0.43 4.66
N CYS A 80 17.88 -0.87 5.85
CA CYS A 80 17.58 -2.23 6.28
C CYS A 80 17.26 -2.36 7.75
N LEU A 81 16.45 -3.37 8.05
CA LEU A 81 16.21 -3.89 9.38
C LEU A 81 17.11 -5.11 9.57
N GLY A 82 17.99 -5.07 10.55
CA GLY A 82 18.90 -6.16 10.88
C GLY A 82 18.85 -6.50 12.36
N SER A 83 19.63 -7.49 12.78
CA SER A 83 19.76 -7.88 14.18
C SER A 83 21.22 -8.14 14.53
N ASN A 84 21.69 -7.53 15.61
CA ASN A 84 23.05 -7.70 16.11
C ASN A 84 23.10 -8.57 17.37
N PRO A 85 24.16 -9.37 17.54
CA PRO A 85 24.37 -10.08 18.78
C PRO A 85 24.61 -9.08 19.93
N PRO A 86 24.29 -9.45 21.18
CA PRO A 86 24.58 -8.61 22.34
C PRO A 86 26.08 -8.32 22.43
N ALA A 87 26.44 -7.19 23.04
CA ALA A 87 27.84 -6.82 23.24
C ALA A 87 28.60 -7.92 24.03
N PRO A 88 29.88 -8.19 23.71
CA PRO A 88 30.67 -9.18 24.44
C PRO A 88 30.63 -8.93 25.95
N GLY A 89 30.24 -9.95 26.73
CA GLY A 89 30.13 -9.84 28.19
C GLY A 89 28.75 -9.44 28.73
N THR A 90 27.75 -9.22 27.87
CA THR A 90 26.35 -9.05 28.28
C THR A 90 25.54 -10.33 28.03
N SER A 91 24.79 -10.78 29.03
CA SER A 91 23.76 -11.81 28.86
C SER A 91 22.53 -11.14 28.28
N GLY A 92 22.28 -11.30 26.98
CA GLY A 92 21.19 -10.64 26.28
C GLY A 92 20.75 -11.40 25.04
N THR A 93 19.54 -11.11 24.57
CA THR A 93 19.05 -11.56 23.25
C THR A 93 19.58 -10.63 22.16
N ASN A 94 19.65 -11.11 20.92
CA ASN A 94 19.97 -10.25 19.78
C ASN A 94 19.04 -9.03 19.74
N LYS A 95 19.56 -7.88 19.30
CA LYS A 95 18.83 -6.61 19.23
C LYS A 95 18.66 -6.17 17.80
N ALA A 96 17.42 -5.89 17.42
CA ALA A 96 17.10 -5.35 16.12
C ALA A 96 17.52 -3.88 16.00
N PHE A 97 17.91 -3.47 14.80
CA PHE A 97 18.31 -2.10 14.49
C PHE A 97 17.86 -1.69 13.09
N ILE A 98 17.68 -0.38 12.89
CA ILE A 98 17.50 0.21 11.55
C ILE A 98 18.79 0.86 11.09
N SER A 99 19.20 0.58 9.85
CA SER A 99 20.39 1.20 9.29
C SER A 99 20.22 2.68 8.95
N GLY A 100 21.33 3.40 8.85
CA GLY A 100 21.41 4.63 8.07
C GLY A 100 21.12 4.42 6.57
N PRO A 101 21.03 5.51 5.79
CA PRO A 101 20.74 5.42 4.37
C PRO A 101 21.88 4.74 3.59
N GLY A 102 21.48 3.97 2.59
CA GLY A 102 22.36 3.20 1.72
C GLY A 102 21.83 3.13 0.30
N TYR A 103 22.45 2.24 -0.47
CA TYR A 103 22.07 1.93 -1.84
C TYR A 103 22.32 0.44 -2.11
N TYR A 104 21.57 -0.10 -3.06
CA TYR A 104 21.78 -1.44 -3.58
C TYR A 104 22.97 -1.45 -4.53
N ALA A 105 23.91 -2.38 -4.34
CA ALA A 105 25.08 -2.52 -5.19
C ALA A 105 24.78 -3.46 -6.37
N ASP A 106 24.83 -4.76 -6.12
CA ASP A 106 24.49 -5.82 -7.08
C ASP A 106 24.27 -7.12 -6.30
N ILE A 107 23.72 -8.15 -6.94
CA ILE A 107 23.69 -9.54 -6.46
C ILE A 107 23.13 -9.76 -5.03
N GLY A 108 22.25 -8.88 -4.57
CA GLY A 108 21.64 -8.93 -3.24
C GLY A 108 22.39 -8.12 -2.18
N GLU A 109 23.49 -7.47 -2.56
CA GLU A 109 24.30 -6.63 -1.68
C GLU A 109 23.67 -5.26 -1.45
N LEU A 110 23.53 -4.92 -0.17
CA LEU A 110 23.12 -3.60 0.27
C LEU A 110 24.26 -2.92 1.01
N VAL A 111 24.61 -1.71 0.58
CA VAL A 111 25.67 -0.92 1.22
C VAL A 111 25.08 0.24 2.00
N VAL A 112 25.25 0.22 3.32
CA VAL A 112 24.63 1.18 4.24
C VAL A 112 25.65 2.02 5.00
N LYS A 113 25.30 3.29 5.22
CA LYS A 113 26.05 4.18 6.12
C LYS A 113 25.66 3.91 7.57
N PRO A 114 26.54 4.25 8.53
CA PRO A 114 26.15 4.33 9.94
C PRO A 114 24.95 5.27 10.10
N GLY A 115 23.98 4.84 10.88
CA GLY A 115 22.79 5.58 11.27
C GLY A 115 22.90 6.05 12.71
N LYS A 116 21.74 6.35 13.31
CA LYS A 116 21.66 6.90 14.68
C LYS A 116 21.31 5.86 15.73
N ASP A 117 21.01 4.63 15.31
CA ASP A 117 20.64 3.53 16.21
C ASP A 117 21.87 3.05 17.00
N LEU A 118 21.72 2.90 18.32
CA LEU A 118 22.78 2.46 19.22
C LEU A 118 23.32 1.08 18.85
N TYR A 119 22.48 0.23 18.27
CA TYR A 119 22.80 -1.15 17.93
C TYR A 119 23.27 -1.31 16.49
N GLN A 120 23.35 -0.25 15.68
CA GLN A 120 23.90 -0.33 14.34
C GLN A 120 25.45 -0.35 14.37
N PRO A 121 26.13 -1.04 13.42
CA PRO A 121 27.58 -0.93 13.29
C PRO A 121 28.07 0.51 13.07
N SER A 122 29.19 0.83 13.70
CA SER A 122 29.81 2.17 13.72
C SER A 122 30.50 2.57 12.40
N SER A 123 30.61 1.65 11.44
CA SER A 123 31.23 1.87 10.14
C SER A 123 30.28 1.51 9.00
N ARG A 124 30.61 1.97 7.79
CA ARG A 124 29.91 1.56 6.57
C ARG A 124 29.98 0.04 6.45
N LYS A 125 28.83 -0.59 6.22
CA LYS A 125 28.70 -2.05 6.08
C LYS A 125 28.07 -2.43 4.75
N THR A 126 28.42 -3.61 4.30
CA THR A 126 27.78 -4.30 3.18
C THR A 126 27.10 -5.54 3.74
N TYR A 127 25.82 -5.70 3.42
CA TYR A 127 25.03 -6.85 3.85
C TYR A 127 24.53 -7.62 2.64
N MET A 128 24.52 -8.95 2.74
CA MET A 128 23.74 -9.81 1.87
C MET A 128 22.32 -9.86 2.39
N CYS A 129 21.37 -9.30 1.65
CA CYS A 129 19.98 -9.28 2.06
C CYS A 129 19.37 -10.69 2.02
N TYR A 130 18.46 -10.97 2.95
CA TYR A 130 17.69 -12.23 3.02
C TYR A 130 18.50 -13.52 3.25
N ASP A 131 19.82 -13.43 3.42
CA ASP A 131 20.69 -14.59 3.68
C ASP A 131 20.72 -14.97 5.18
N GLU A 132 21.32 -16.10 5.53
CA GLU A 132 21.33 -16.65 6.91
C GLU A 132 22.10 -15.80 7.94
N GLY A 133 22.75 -14.72 7.50
CA GLY A 133 23.44 -13.74 8.35
C GLY A 133 24.97 -13.81 8.29
N THR A 134 25.63 -12.89 8.98
CA THR A 134 27.10 -12.80 9.14
C THR A 134 27.46 -12.57 10.61
N GLU A 135 28.74 -12.54 10.96
CA GLU A 135 29.18 -12.13 12.31
C GLU A 135 28.71 -10.71 12.67
N GLU A 136 28.39 -9.89 11.67
CA GLU A 136 27.98 -8.49 11.80
C GLU A 136 26.46 -8.29 11.73
N ALA A 137 25.71 -9.37 11.51
CA ALA A 137 24.26 -9.43 11.59
C ALA A 137 23.84 -10.90 11.73
N SER A 138 23.36 -11.31 12.89
CA SER A 138 23.14 -12.73 13.24
C SER A 138 22.01 -13.44 12.47
N GLY A 139 21.44 -12.81 11.44
CA GLY A 139 20.37 -13.34 10.61
C GLY A 139 20.10 -12.46 9.38
N PRO A 140 18.98 -12.68 8.68
CA PRO A 140 18.70 -11.99 7.42
C PRO A 140 18.56 -10.49 7.61
N VAL A 141 19.27 -9.76 6.75
CA VAL A 141 19.11 -8.31 6.65
C VAL A 141 17.98 -8.01 5.67
N LEU A 142 17.00 -7.24 6.14
CA LEU A 142 15.72 -7.01 5.46
C LEU A 142 15.71 -5.61 4.85
N PRO A 143 15.93 -5.46 3.53
CA PRO A 143 16.01 -4.15 2.90
C PRO A 143 14.62 -3.52 2.75
N PHE A 144 14.53 -2.19 2.83
CA PHE A 144 13.30 -1.45 2.60
C PHE A 144 13.55 -0.02 2.12
N HIS A 145 12.53 0.58 1.50
CA HIS A 145 12.48 2.02 1.23
C HIS A 145 11.87 2.76 2.42
N TRP A 146 12.40 3.95 2.74
CA TRP A 146 11.92 4.72 3.88
C TRP A 146 10.43 5.05 3.81
N SER A 147 9.94 5.47 2.64
CA SER A 147 8.51 5.73 2.40
C SER A 147 7.63 4.52 2.71
N CYS A 148 8.12 3.30 2.46
CA CYS A 148 7.39 2.07 2.79
C CYS A 148 7.42 1.79 4.30
N PHE A 149 8.53 2.08 4.96
CA PHE A 149 8.64 1.94 6.41
C PHE A 149 7.71 2.92 7.13
N GLU A 150 7.55 4.16 6.66
CA GLU A 150 6.57 5.10 7.20
C GLU A 150 5.13 4.59 7.12
N ILE A 151 4.78 3.92 6.02
CA ILE A 151 3.45 3.31 5.85
C ILE A 151 3.29 2.14 6.84
N LEU A 152 4.33 1.32 6.99
CA LEU A 152 4.34 0.23 7.96
C LEU A 152 4.21 0.75 9.40
N THR A 153 4.93 1.82 9.77
CA THR A 153 4.81 2.46 11.09
C THR A 153 3.37 2.83 11.37
N ARG A 154 2.72 3.55 10.43
CA ARG A 154 1.31 3.93 10.56
C ARG A 154 0.40 2.71 10.73
N ALA A 155 0.59 1.65 9.95
CA ALA A 155 -0.21 0.44 10.05
C ALA A 155 0.00 -0.35 11.36
N LEU A 156 1.16 -0.21 12.02
CA LEU A 156 1.48 -0.91 13.26
C LEU A 156 1.11 -0.12 14.52
N THR A 157 1.09 1.21 14.45
CA THR A 157 1.02 2.08 15.64
C THR A 157 -0.04 3.17 15.57
N ASP A 158 -0.72 3.34 14.42
CA ASP A 158 -1.58 4.50 14.11
C ASP A 158 -0.85 5.86 14.23
N ALA A 159 0.48 5.83 14.22
CA ALA A 159 1.34 6.99 14.46
C ALA A 159 2.49 7.06 13.44
N THR A 160 3.25 8.16 13.44
CA THR A 160 4.40 8.35 12.55
C THR A 160 5.75 8.11 13.22
N GLU A 161 5.76 8.07 14.56
CA GLU A 161 6.97 7.87 15.35
C GLU A 161 7.43 6.41 15.32
N ILE A 162 8.69 6.21 14.95
CA ILE A 162 9.33 4.89 14.84
C ILE A 162 9.60 4.30 16.23
N GLU A 163 9.76 5.17 17.23
CA GLU A 163 10.00 4.85 18.64
C GLU A 163 8.86 4.02 19.23
N ASN A 164 7.67 4.06 18.62
CA ASN A 164 6.51 3.26 19.03
C ASN A 164 6.56 1.81 18.50
N ILE A 165 7.53 1.46 17.66
CA ILE A 165 7.71 0.12 17.10
C ILE A 165 8.66 -0.70 17.98
N ASN A 166 8.21 -1.88 18.38
CA ASN A 166 9.09 -2.91 18.91
C ASN A 166 9.87 -3.56 17.75
N LEU A 167 11.07 -3.06 17.48
CA LEU A 167 11.91 -3.53 16.38
C LEU A 167 12.27 -5.01 16.51
N ASP A 168 12.46 -5.53 17.73
CA ASP A 168 12.78 -6.94 17.96
C ASP A 168 11.60 -7.84 17.49
N ALA A 169 10.37 -7.47 17.84
CA ALA A 169 9.18 -8.18 17.40
C ALA A 169 8.97 -8.05 15.88
N LEU A 170 9.22 -6.86 15.31
CA LEU A 170 9.12 -6.64 13.88
C LEU A 170 10.14 -7.48 13.09
N TYR A 171 11.39 -7.48 13.54
CA TYR A 171 12.45 -8.28 12.94
C TYR A 171 12.12 -9.77 13.01
N SER A 172 11.66 -10.27 14.16
CA SER A 172 11.23 -11.66 14.32
C SER A 172 10.13 -12.05 13.33
N VAL A 173 9.11 -11.19 13.16
CA VAL A 173 8.03 -11.43 12.19
C VAL A 173 8.52 -11.43 10.75
N MET A 174 9.33 -10.44 10.36
CA MET A 174 9.78 -10.30 8.97
C MET A 174 10.84 -11.35 8.59
N SER A 175 11.77 -11.67 9.49
CA SER A 175 12.78 -12.71 9.27
C SER A 175 12.15 -14.10 9.13
N ALA A 176 11.10 -14.41 9.90
CA ALA A 176 10.33 -15.66 9.75
C ALA A 176 9.60 -15.79 8.40
N LEU A 177 9.45 -14.68 7.67
CA LEU A 177 8.82 -14.65 6.34
C LEU A 177 9.84 -14.54 5.21
N THR A 178 11.14 -14.54 5.53
CA THR A 178 12.18 -14.41 4.52
C THR A 178 12.11 -15.56 3.51
N ASN A 179 12.21 -15.18 2.24
CA ASN A 179 12.43 -16.06 1.10
C ASN A 179 13.71 -15.56 0.39
N HIS A 180 14.15 -16.24 -0.68
CA HIS A 180 15.42 -15.97 -1.35
C HIS A 180 15.73 -14.49 -1.65
N SER A 181 14.75 -13.67 -2.04
CA SER A 181 14.97 -12.26 -2.41
C SER A 181 13.89 -11.28 -1.94
N SER A 182 12.91 -11.75 -1.16
CA SER A 182 11.77 -10.98 -0.68
C SER A 182 11.15 -11.64 0.55
N LEU A 183 10.08 -11.06 1.12
CA LEU A 183 9.24 -11.79 2.07
C LEU A 183 8.19 -12.64 1.35
N HIS A 184 7.73 -13.70 2.01
CA HIS A 184 6.59 -14.51 1.59
C HIS A 184 5.27 -13.84 2.02
N VAL A 185 4.94 -12.74 1.34
CA VAL A 185 3.71 -11.95 1.48
C VAL A 185 3.13 -11.64 0.11
N ASN A 186 1.83 -11.35 0.05
CA ASN A 186 1.21 -10.96 -1.21
C ASN A 186 1.51 -9.47 -1.48
N TYR A 187 2.45 -9.18 -2.39
CA TYR A 187 2.79 -7.82 -2.83
C TYR A 187 1.87 -7.26 -3.93
N GLY A 188 1.00 -8.12 -4.51
CA GLY A 188 0.20 -7.86 -5.70
C GLY A 188 0.78 -8.53 -6.95
N ASP A 189 -0.11 -8.82 -7.91
CA ASP A 189 0.23 -9.56 -9.13
C ASP A 189 1.27 -8.83 -9.98
N ASP A 190 1.14 -7.51 -10.14
CA ASP A 190 2.07 -6.71 -10.94
C ASP A 190 3.49 -6.71 -10.36
N ILE A 191 3.62 -6.67 -9.03
CA ILE A 191 4.92 -6.81 -8.35
C ILE A 191 5.48 -8.22 -8.56
N SER A 192 4.64 -9.24 -8.40
CA SER A 192 5.05 -10.64 -8.55
C SER A 192 5.54 -10.92 -9.97
N ARG A 193 4.97 -10.26 -10.99
CA ARG A 193 5.42 -10.33 -12.40
C ARG A 193 6.74 -9.57 -12.63
N SER A 194 6.99 -8.50 -11.88
CA SER A 194 8.24 -7.74 -11.95
C SER A 194 9.41 -8.39 -11.21
N GLN A 195 9.13 -9.27 -10.24
CA GLN A 195 10.14 -10.01 -9.49
C GLN A 195 10.64 -11.22 -10.30
N GLY A 196 11.96 -11.43 -10.28
CA GLY A 196 12.63 -12.48 -11.03
C GLY A 196 14.11 -12.52 -10.71
N ARG A 197 14.95 -12.72 -11.73
CA ARG A 197 16.41 -12.60 -11.57
C ARG A 197 16.85 -11.15 -11.42
N TYR A 198 16.17 -10.27 -12.16
CA TYR A 198 16.35 -8.83 -12.15
C TYR A 198 14.97 -8.20 -12.02
N TRP A 199 14.90 -6.94 -11.56
CA TRP A 199 13.64 -6.19 -11.65
C TRP A 199 13.22 -5.97 -13.11
N GLU A 200 11.98 -6.36 -13.46
CA GLU A 200 11.40 -6.08 -14.77
C GLU A 200 10.36 -4.95 -14.70
N CYS A 201 10.57 -3.88 -15.48
CA CYS A 201 9.58 -2.83 -15.67
C CYS A 201 8.41 -3.35 -16.52
N VAL A 202 7.27 -3.60 -15.88
CA VAL A 202 6.02 -4.00 -16.54
C VAL A 202 5.25 -2.74 -16.96
N PRO A 203 5.02 -2.49 -18.26
CA PRO A 203 4.17 -1.38 -18.67
C PRO A 203 2.74 -1.53 -18.13
N GLY A 204 2.06 -0.42 -17.89
CA GLY A 204 0.75 -0.42 -17.22
C GLY A 204 0.82 -0.62 -15.70
N ALA A 205 1.97 -1.03 -15.14
CA ALA A 205 2.19 -1.14 -13.70
C ALA A 205 3.03 0.02 -13.13
N GLU A 206 3.13 1.14 -13.85
CA GLU A 206 3.95 2.31 -13.45
C GLU A 206 3.54 2.86 -12.07
N TYR A 207 2.30 2.64 -11.64
CA TYR A 207 1.83 3.03 -10.32
C TYR A 207 2.68 2.39 -9.20
N CYS A 208 3.24 1.19 -9.40
CA CYS A 208 4.13 0.52 -8.45
C CYS A 208 5.43 1.30 -8.19
N ALA A 209 5.90 2.08 -9.15
CA ALA A 209 7.13 2.85 -9.06
C ALA A 209 6.92 4.28 -8.50
N LYS A 210 5.68 4.77 -8.46
CA LYS A 210 5.37 6.09 -7.92
C LYS A 210 5.59 6.15 -6.41
N CYS A 211 6.19 7.25 -5.94
CA CYS A 211 6.40 7.45 -4.51
C CYS A 211 5.05 7.40 -3.77
N PRO A 212 4.89 6.52 -2.76
CA PRO A 212 3.61 6.35 -2.11
C PRO A 212 3.33 7.44 -1.05
N THR A 213 4.35 8.18 -0.60
CA THR A 213 4.20 9.21 0.46
C THR A 213 4.25 10.64 -0.07
N ASP A 214 4.90 10.87 -1.20
CA ASP A 214 4.98 12.18 -1.84
C ASP A 214 3.82 12.36 -2.84
N THR A 215 2.68 12.87 -2.34
CA THR A 215 1.44 13.01 -3.12
C THR A 215 0.90 14.45 -3.11
N PRO A 216 1.68 15.45 -3.55
CA PRO A 216 1.30 16.87 -3.46
C PRO A 216 0.06 17.21 -4.30
N MET A 217 -0.19 16.46 -5.39
CA MET A 217 -1.37 16.65 -6.24
C MET A 217 -2.68 16.26 -5.56
N VAL A 218 -2.62 15.52 -4.45
CA VAL A 218 -3.81 15.12 -3.67
C VAL A 218 -4.38 16.30 -2.91
N ASP A 219 -3.52 17.15 -2.33
CA ASP A 219 -3.94 18.35 -1.63
C ASP A 219 -4.64 19.33 -2.59
N GLU A 220 -4.09 19.52 -3.79
CA GLU A 220 -4.69 20.34 -4.84
C GLU A 220 -6.02 19.75 -5.34
N LEU A 221 -6.05 18.43 -5.54
CA LEU A 221 -7.28 17.72 -5.91
C LEU A 221 -8.37 17.95 -4.87
N PHE A 222 -8.04 17.92 -3.58
CA PHE A 222 -9.02 18.18 -2.52
C PHE A 222 -9.52 19.61 -2.43
N GLN A 223 -8.65 20.60 -2.65
CA GLN A 223 -9.12 21.99 -2.75
C GLN A 223 -10.18 22.11 -3.87
N ASN A 224 -9.96 21.44 -5.00
CA ASN A 224 -10.87 21.47 -6.13
C ASN A 224 -12.16 20.64 -5.92
N LEU A 225 -12.06 19.46 -5.29
CA LEU A 225 -13.22 18.57 -5.04
C LEU A 225 -14.34 19.24 -4.24
N THR A 226 -13.99 20.22 -3.41
CA THR A 226 -14.93 20.93 -2.52
C THR A 226 -15.69 22.05 -3.24
N THR A 227 -15.12 22.54 -4.33
CA THR A 227 -15.78 23.48 -5.23
C THR A 227 -16.64 22.76 -6.28
N ASP A 228 -16.33 21.49 -6.56
CA ASP A 228 -17.07 20.68 -7.52
C ASP A 228 -18.48 20.36 -6.98
N SER A 229 -19.48 20.83 -7.71
CA SER A 229 -20.90 20.62 -7.42
C SER A 229 -21.31 19.15 -7.34
N LYS A 230 -20.48 18.22 -7.86
CA LYS A 230 -20.68 16.78 -7.79
C LYS A 230 -20.52 16.22 -6.37
N PHE A 231 -19.61 16.78 -5.58
CA PHE A 231 -19.32 16.31 -4.22
C PHE A 231 -19.98 17.16 -3.15
N LYS A 232 -20.88 18.08 -3.53
CA LYS A 232 -21.67 18.86 -2.59
C LYS A 232 -22.82 18.02 -2.07
N TYR A 233 -22.89 17.87 -0.75
CA TYR A 233 -23.98 17.20 -0.09
C TYR A 233 -25.30 17.89 -0.43
N ARG A 234 -26.22 17.14 -1.05
CA ARG A 234 -27.58 17.58 -1.29
C ARG A 234 -28.47 16.85 -0.31
N SER A 235 -29.05 17.59 0.63
CA SER A 235 -30.10 17.03 1.47
C SER A 235 -31.25 16.60 0.57
N GLU A 236 -31.43 15.28 0.37
CA GLU A 236 -32.61 14.76 -0.30
C GLU A 236 -33.82 15.08 0.59
N ALA A 237 -34.74 15.89 0.07
CA ALA A 237 -35.96 16.24 0.79
C ALA A 237 -36.80 14.99 1.07
N GLY A 238 -37.11 14.77 2.36
CA GLY A 238 -38.21 13.95 2.85
C GLY A 238 -38.20 12.48 2.41
N PHE A 239 -37.59 11.62 3.22
CA PHE A 239 -37.89 10.19 3.15
C PHE A 239 -39.26 9.97 3.81
N GLU A 240 -40.28 9.65 3.02
CA GLU A 240 -41.44 8.95 3.59
C GLU A 240 -40.96 7.53 3.91
N PRO A 241 -41.05 7.07 5.17
CA PRO A 241 -40.74 5.69 5.49
C PRO A 241 -41.64 4.81 4.63
N GLN A 242 -41.05 4.04 3.72
CA GLN A 242 -41.80 2.94 3.13
C GLN A 242 -42.22 2.00 4.26
N ASP A 243 -43.46 1.51 4.20
CA ASP A 243 -44.01 0.60 5.19
C ASP A 243 -42.99 -0.50 5.53
N PRO A 244 -42.82 -0.85 6.82
CA PRO A 244 -41.88 -1.87 7.23
C PRO A 244 -42.10 -3.13 6.40
N CYS A 245 -41.14 -3.50 5.56
CA CYS A 245 -41.17 -4.79 4.91
C CYS A 245 -41.01 -5.83 6.04
N PRO A 246 -42.03 -6.67 6.33
CA PRO A 246 -41.98 -7.57 7.48
C PRO A 246 -40.85 -8.62 7.43
N SER A 247 -40.14 -8.70 6.29
CA SER A 247 -39.12 -9.70 6.01
C SER A 247 -37.69 -9.14 6.00
N ASP A 248 -37.45 -7.86 6.33
CA ASP A 248 -36.09 -7.30 6.35
C ASP A 248 -35.33 -7.74 7.62
N PRO A 249 -34.32 -8.64 7.54
CA PRO A 249 -33.63 -9.12 8.73
C PRO A 249 -32.86 -8.02 9.46
N PHE A 250 -32.43 -6.97 8.75
CA PHE A 250 -31.70 -5.84 9.36
C PHE A 250 -32.62 -4.91 10.13
N GLY A 251 -33.92 -4.85 9.78
CA GLY A 251 -34.92 -4.07 10.51
C GLY A 251 -35.24 -4.63 11.89
N HIS A 252 -34.85 -5.87 12.16
CA HIS A 252 -34.99 -6.52 13.47
C HIS A 252 -33.78 -6.31 14.39
N LEU A 253 -32.71 -5.69 13.88
CA LEU A 253 -31.50 -5.40 14.65
C LEU A 253 -31.55 -3.95 15.15
N PRO A 254 -30.93 -3.65 16.30
CA PRO A 254 -30.62 -2.27 16.66
C PRO A 254 -29.81 -1.60 15.54
N MET A 255 -30.12 -0.33 15.25
CA MET A 255 -29.51 0.44 14.15
C MET A 255 -27.98 0.40 14.21
N GLU A 256 -27.42 0.50 15.42
CA GLU A 256 -25.99 0.46 15.66
C GLU A 256 -25.38 -0.86 15.20
N ILE A 257 -26.05 -1.99 15.46
CA ILE A 257 -25.58 -3.32 15.04
C ILE A 257 -25.62 -3.44 13.52
N ALA A 258 -26.69 -2.97 12.87
CA ALA A 258 -26.77 -2.95 11.42
C ALA A 258 -25.68 -2.07 10.79
N GLN A 259 -25.40 -0.89 11.37
CA GLN A 259 -24.29 -0.02 10.96
C GLN A 259 -22.93 -0.72 11.13
N TYR A 260 -22.72 -1.43 12.25
CA TYR A 260 -21.50 -2.20 12.47
C TYR A 260 -21.32 -3.29 11.42
N ILE A 261 -22.38 -4.04 11.09
CA ILE A 261 -22.31 -5.06 10.04
C ILE A 261 -21.90 -4.40 8.71
N CYS A 262 -22.48 -3.24 8.36
CA CYS A 262 -22.12 -2.51 7.15
C CYS A 262 -20.65 -2.05 7.16
N MET A 263 -20.08 -1.71 8.32
CA MET A 263 -18.65 -1.35 8.43
C MET A 263 -17.68 -2.50 8.11
N PHE A 264 -18.12 -3.76 8.13
CA PHE A 264 -17.30 -4.91 7.76
C PHE A 264 -17.46 -5.34 6.28
N LEU A 265 -18.28 -4.62 5.51
CA LEU A 265 -18.51 -4.92 4.10
C LEU A 265 -17.68 -3.97 3.21
N PRO A 266 -17.22 -4.42 2.03
CA PRO A 266 -16.72 -3.51 1.01
C PRO A 266 -17.79 -2.48 0.62
N GLY A 267 -17.41 -1.25 0.27
CA GLY A 267 -18.39 -0.19 0.00
C GLY A 267 -19.36 -0.51 -1.16
N ASP A 268 -18.91 -1.21 -2.20
CA ASP A 268 -19.81 -1.68 -3.27
C ASP A 268 -20.86 -2.68 -2.75
N SER A 269 -20.48 -3.53 -1.79
CA SER A 269 -21.40 -4.45 -1.13
C SER A 269 -22.38 -3.73 -0.21
N VAL A 270 -21.98 -2.64 0.46
CA VAL A 270 -22.91 -1.79 1.22
C VAL A 270 -23.96 -1.19 0.28
N ASN A 271 -23.54 -0.68 -0.88
CA ASN A 271 -24.47 -0.18 -1.90
C ASN A 271 -25.43 -1.26 -2.41
N ALA A 272 -24.91 -2.45 -2.74
CA ALA A 272 -25.74 -3.56 -3.20
C ALA A 272 -26.75 -4.00 -2.12
N LEU A 273 -26.31 -4.05 -0.86
CA LEU A 273 -27.16 -4.39 0.27
C LEU A 273 -28.23 -3.34 0.54
N ALA A 274 -27.92 -2.05 0.37
CA ALA A 274 -28.86 -0.94 0.47
C ALA A 274 -29.97 -1.00 -0.60
N GLN A 275 -29.74 -1.65 -1.75
CA GLN A 275 -30.80 -1.91 -2.73
C GLN A 275 -31.71 -3.08 -2.32
N ALA A 276 -31.22 -3.99 -1.48
CA ALA A 276 -31.93 -5.20 -1.08
C ALA A 276 -32.61 -5.09 0.30
N SER A 277 -32.20 -4.14 1.15
CA SER A 277 -32.73 -3.93 2.50
C SER A 277 -33.06 -2.46 2.74
N PRO A 278 -34.35 -2.11 2.98
CA PRO A 278 -34.75 -0.76 3.37
C PRO A 278 -34.04 -0.25 4.62
N SER A 279 -33.78 -1.11 5.61
CA SER A 279 -33.05 -0.72 6.83
C SER A 279 -31.61 -0.31 6.52
N VAL A 280 -30.93 -1.05 5.64
CA VAL A 280 -29.58 -0.69 5.18
C VAL A 280 -29.60 0.53 4.27
N GLN A 281 -30.68 0.74 3.51
CA GLN A 281 -30.84 1.94 2.70
C GLN A 281 -30.81 3.22 3.54
N VAL A 282 -31.45 3.22 4.72
CA VAL A 282 -31.40 4.35 5.67
C VAL A 282 -29.95 4.61 6.11
N ILE A 283 -29.19 3.56 6.45
CA ILE A 283 -27.77 3.66 6.82
C ILE A 283 -26.94 4.23 5.67
N ALA A 284 -27.12 3.72 4.46
CA ALA A 284 -26.36 4.14 3.28
C ALA A 284 -26.70 5.56 2.80
N LYS A 285 -27.80 6.16 3.27
CA LYS A 285 -28.12 7.57 3.02
C LYS A 285 -27.51 8.52 4.07
N ASP A 286 -27.11 8.01 5.24
CA ASP A 286 -26.48 8.84 6.28
C ASP A 286 -25.05 9.22 5.88
N ASN A 287 -24.84 10.53 5.67
CA ASN A 287 -23.52 11.07 5.34
C ASN A 287 -22.50 10.84 6.47
N SER A 288 -22.96 10.81 7.73
CA SER A 288 -22.12 10.56 8.90
C SER A 288 -21.60 9.13 8.93
N PHE A 289 -22.43 8.17 8.51
CA PHE A 289 -22.01 6.79 8.29
C PHE A 289 -20.86 6.74 7.29
N TRP A 290 -20.99 7.34 6.10
CA TRP A 290 -19.91 7.32 5.09
C TRP A 290 -18.65 8.06 5.54
N LYS A 291 -18.78 9.17 6.27
CA LYS A 291 -17.64 9.87 6.88
C LYS A 291 -16.85 8.95 7.82
N ARG A 292 -17.56 8.19 8.67
CA ARG A 292 -16.94 7.20 9.57
C ARG A 292 -16.39 6.00 8.81
N PHE A 293 -17.13 5.51 7.82
CA PHE A 293 -16.77 4.36 6.99
C PHE A 293 -15.48 4.63 6.19
N MET A 294 -15.31 5.82 5.62
CA MET A 294 -14.07 6.23 4.94
C MET A 294 -12.85 6.17 5.86
N ARG A 295 -12.97 6.67 7.11
CA ARG A 295 -11.87 6.61 8.09
C ARG A 295 -11.47 5.17 8.41
N TRP A 296 -12.46 4.27 8.40
CA TRP A 296 -12.28 2.86 8.72
C TRP A 296 -11.72 2.06 7.54
N ASP A 297 -12.28 2.22 6.35
CA ASP A 297 -11.95 1.42 5.16
C ASP A 297 -10.76 1.98 4.36
N MET A 298 -10.42 3.26 4.55
CA MET A 298 -9.30 3.93 3.87
C MET A 298 -8.24 4.49 4.84
N PRO A 299 -7.70 3.70 5.79
CA PRO A 299 -6.71 4.18 6.77
C PRO A 299 -5.38 4.59 6.11
N TRP A 300 -5.09 4.06 4.92
CA TRP A 300 -3.96 4.47 4.07
C TRP A 300 -4.13 5.88 3.49
N PHE A 301 -5.31 6.47 3.58
CA PHE A 301 -5.62 7.78 3.00
C PHE A 301 -5.64 8.88 4.07
N TRP A 302 -4.47 9.21 4.61
CA TRP A 302 -4.33 10.11 5.75
C TRP A 302 -4.69 11.57 5.44
N GLU A 303 -4.74 11.97 4.18
CA GLU A 303 -5.22 13.29 3.74
C GLU A 303 -6.70 13.49 4.09
N LEU A 304 -7.48 12.42 4.34
CA LEU A 304 -8.87 12.52 4.78
C LEU A 304 -9.03 13.37 6.06
N GLN A 305 -8.00 13.44 6.91
CA GLN A 305 -8.04 14.26 8.13
C GLN A 305 -8.18 15.75 7.83
N THR A 306 -7.62 16.24 6.72
CA THR A 306 -7.67 17.67 6.35
C THR A 306 -9.07 18.06 5.86
N LEU A 307 -9.77 17.15 5.19
CA LEU A 307 -11.13 17.33 4.68
C LEU A 307 -12.21 17.43 5.76
N GLN A 308 -11.96 16.88 6.94
CA GLN A 308 -12.97 16.79 8.00
C GLN A 308 -13.46 18.15 8.53
N LYS A 309 -12.75 19.24 8.19
CA LYS A 309 -13.12 20.62 8.52
C LYS A 309 -14.26 21.16 7.66
N GLN A 310 -14.74 20.39 6.67
CA GLN A 310 -15.77 20.83 5.73
C GLN A 310 -17.08 20.07 5.95
N ASN A 311 -18.18 20.84 6.04
CA ASN A 311 -19.50 20.32 6.39
C ASN A 311 -20.36 19.96 5.16
N ASP A 312 -19.98 20.42 3.96
CA ASP A 312 -20.82 20.32 2.76
C ASP A 312 -20.41 19.20 1.79
N VAL A 313 -19.59 18.26 2.24
CA VAL A 313 -19.07 17.16 1.40
C VAL A 313 -20.02 15.96 1.44
N ASP A 314 -20.37 15.44 0.27
CA ASP A 314 -21.01 14.13 0.10
C ASP A 314 -19.95 13.02 0.24
N TYR A 315 -19.86 12.43 1.43
CA TYR A 315 -18.86 11.42 1.75
C TYR A 315 -19.14 10.09 1.04
N ARG A 316 -20.38 9.82 0.59
CA ARG A 316 -20.70 8.62 -0.16
C ARG A 316 -20.13 8.71 -1.57
N GLU A 317 -20.44 9.78 -2.29
CA GLU A 317 -19.91 10.01 -3.63
C GLU A 317 -18.38 10.13 -3.62
N LEU A 318 -17.84 10.81 -2.61
CA LEU A 318 -16.40 10.92 -2.42
C LEU A 318 -15.75 9.55 -2.17
N TYR A 319 -16.32 8.72 -1.29
CA TYR A 319 -15.84 7.36 -1.05
C TYR A 319 -15.83 6.55 -2.34
N MET A 320 -16.93 6.52 -3.09
CA MET A 320 -17.05 5.71 -4.30
C MET A 320 -16.04 6.13 -5.36
N TRP A 321 -15.89 7.45 -5.55
CA TRP A 321 -14.90 7.99 -6.47
C TRP A 321 -13.47 7.69 -6.02
N LEU A 322 -13.11 7.94 -4.75
CA LEU A 322 -11.77 7.62 -4.22
C LEU A 322 -11.47 6.14 -4.32
N ASN A 323 -12.40 5.27 -3.93
CA ASN A 323 -12.23 3.82 -4.00
C ASN A 323 -11.91 3.39 -5.44
N LYS A 324 -12.67 3.87 -6.41
CA LYS A 324 -12.44 3.59 -7.84
C LYS A 324 -11.10 4.12 -8.33
N MET A 325 -10.76 5.36 -7.99
CA MET A 325 -9.57 6.03 -8.53
C MET A 325 -8.27 5.61 -7.87
N THR A 326 -8.31 5.03 -6.67
CA THR A 326 -7.11 4.60 -5.91
C THR A 326 -6.95 3.08 -5.86
N THR A 327 -7.90 2.32 -6.40
CA THR A 327 -7.75 0.86 -6.52
C THR A 327 -6.58 0.56 -7.45
N PRO A 328 -5.54 -0.17 -6.99
CA PRO A 328 -4.42 -0.58 -7.82
C PRO A 328 -4.94 -1.39 -9.00
N ARG A 329 -4.67 -0.92 -10.22
CA ARG A 329 -5.09 -1.59 -11.43
C ARG A 329 -4.04 -1.47 -12.51
N TYR A 330 -3.90 -2.55 -13.26
CA TYR A 330 -3.10 -2.57 -14.45
C TYR A 330 -3.62 -1.55 -15.48
N GLY A 331 -2.71 -0.81 -16.12
CA GLY A 331 -3.04 0.26 -17.06
C GLY A 331 -3.55 1.54 -16.41
N MET A 332 -3.22 1.79 -15.14
CA MET A 332 -3.54 3.05 -14.47
C MET A 332 -2.71 4.21 -15.01
N ASP A 333 -3.39 5.31 -15.33
CA ASP A 333 -2.80 6.51 -15.97
C ASP A 333 -3.14 7.83 -15.23
N ASP A 334 -3.84 7.78 -14.10
CA ASP A 334 -4.15 8.96 -13.30
C ASP A 334 -2.93 9.42 -12.48
N LEU A 335 -2.19 10.39 -13.02
CA LEU A 335 -0.99 10.96 -12.42
C LEU A 335 -1.19 11.46 -10.99
N LYS A 336 -2.39 11.93 -10.63
CA LYS A 336 -2.65 12.52 -9.31
C LYS A 336 -2.75 11.46 -8.23
N LEU A 337 -3.26 10.28 -8.58
CA LEU A 337 -3.63 9.24 -7.63
C LEU A 337 -2.82 7.94 -7.75
N MET A 338 -1.92 7.81 -8.73
CA MET A 338 -1.04 6.63 -8.83
C MET A 338 -0.19 6.41 -7.58
N GLY A 339 0.37 7.47 -6.98
CA GLY A 339 1.12 7.36 -5.72
C GLY A 339 0.25 6.86 -4.57
N VAL A 340 -0.99 7.34 -4.50
CA VAL A 340 -1.99 6.89 -3.53
C VAL A 340 -2.39 5.43 -3.77
N ALA A 341 -2.57 5.01 -5.02
CA ALA A 341 -2.83 3.62 -5.36
C ALA A 341 -1.66 2.72 -4.93
N ASN A 342 -0.40 3.16 -5.15
CA ASN A 342 0.76 2.44 -4.64
C ASN A 342 0.74 2.33 -3.11
N ARG A 343 0.41 3.42 -2.42
CA ARG A 343 0.28 3.45 -0.97
C ARG A 343 -0.79 2.48 -0.48
N ARG A 344 -1.98 2.46 -1.09
CA ARG A 344 -3.06 1.51 -0.77
C ARG A 344 -2.59 0.06 -0.93
N ARG A 345 -1.87 -0.24 -2.01
CA ARG A 345 -1.27 -1.58 -2.24
C ARG A 345 -0.29 -1.94 -1.13
N ILE A 346 0.64 -1.03 -0.81
CA ILE A 346 1.65 -1.25 0.23
C ILE A 346 0.98 -1.44 1.60
N TRP A 347 -0.07 -0.68 1.89
CA TRP A 347 -0.86 -0.84 3.11
C TRP A 347 -1.39 -2.26 3.28
N GLY A 348 -1.94 -2.87 2.23
CA GLY A 348 -2.38 -4.27 2.27
C GLY A 348 -1.26 -5.27 2.56
N VAL A 349 0.00 -4.95 2.24
CA VAL A 349 1.17 -5.74 2.67
C VAL A 349 1.46 -5.48 4.15
N CYS A 350 1.40 -4.23 4.58
CA CYS A 350 1.59 -3.86 5.98
C CYS A 350 0.55 -4.52 6.90
N GLU A 351 -0.70 -4.67 6.47
CA GLU A 351 -1.75 -5.38 7.23
C GLU A 351 -1.42 -6.87 7.43
N GLN A 352 -0.84 -7.52 6.43
CA GLN A 352 -0.35 -8.92 6.55
C GLN A 352 0.76 -9.03 7.59
N LEU A 353 1.63 -8.02 7.69
CA LEU A 353 2.69 -7.95 8.71
C LEU A 353 2.12 -7.60 10.09
N ALA A 354 1.21 -6.62 10.16
CA ALA A 354 0.58 -6.13 11.39
C ALA A 354 -0.17 -7.25 12.12
N SER A 355 -0.89 -8.11 11.38
CA SER A 355 -1.58 -9.27 11.96
C SER A 355 -0.63 -10.21 12.73
N ARG A 356 0.61 -10.38 12.24
CA ARG A 356 1.64 -11.23 12.88
C ARG A 356 2.37 -10.49 14.00
N TYR A 357 2.64 -9.21 13.81
CA TYR A 357 3.27 -8.34 14.80
C TYR A 357 2.41 -8.19 16.07
N ASN A 358 1.11 -7.98 15.92
CA ASN A 358 0.17 -7.83 17.05
C ASN A 358 0.08 -9.12 17.88
N LYS A 359 0.13 -10.29 17.23
CA LYS A 359 0.20 -11.60 17.93
C LYS A 359 1.48 -11.74 18.75
N THR A 360 2.61 -11.28 18.22
CA THR A 360 3.93 -11.40 18.86
C THR A 360 4.07 -10.44 20.05
N THR A 361 3.55 -9.23 19.93
CA THR A 361 3.65 -8.19 20.97
C THR A 361 2.59 -8.33 22.08
N ARG A 362 1.72 -9.35 22.01
CA ARG A 362 0.55 -9.51 22.89
C ARG A 362 -0.30 -8.24 23.00
N ARG A 363 -0.27 -7.39 21.96
CA ARG A 363 -1.32 -6.40 21.76
C ARG A 363 -2.58 -7.21 21.45
N THR A 364 -3.39 -7.44 22.47
CA THR A 364 -4.75 -7.94 22.29
C THR A 364 -5.39 -7.08 21.19
N PRO A 365 -6.14 -7.64 20.23
CA PRO A 365 -6.91 -6.86 19.25
C PRO A 365 -7.94 -5.87 19.86
N VAL A 366 -7.96 -5.75 21.19
CA VAL A 366 -8.90 -5.00 22.02
C VAL A 366 -8.57 -3.50 22.04
N GLU A 367 -7.40 -3.05 21.59
CA GLU A 367 -7.12 -1.60 21.45
C GLU A 367 -7.58 -0.99 20.12
N ALA A 368 -7.86 -1.80 19.09
CA ALA A 368 -8.63 -1.36 17.91
C ALA A 368 -10.09 -1.01 18.26
N MET A 369 -10.46 -1.18 19.53
CA MET A 369 -11.79 -1.01 20.10
C MET A 369 -11.90 0.21 21.03
N LYS A 370 -11.01 1.21 20.92
CA LYS A 370 -11.27 2.55 21.49
C LYS A 370 -12.27 3.29 20.61
N TRP A 371 -13.52 2.82 20.65
CA TRP A 371 -14.66 3.46 19.99
C TRP A 371 -15.07 4.74 20.72
N GLY A 372 -15.28 5.80 19.95
CA GLY A 372 -16.28 6.84 20.20
C GLY A 372 -16.30 7.47 21.59
N ARG A 373 -15.48 8.51 21.80
CA ARG A 373 -15.85 9.68 22.59
C ARG A 373 -15.21 10.90 21.93
N ASP A 374 -15.88 11.40 20.89
CA ASP A 374 -16.62 12.68 20.88
C ASP A 374 -16.96 13.09 19.44
#